data_AF-A0A2N9IJC4-F1
#
_entry.id   AF-A0A2N9IJC4-F1
#
_cell.length_a   1.000
_cell.length_b   1.000
_cell.length_c   1.000
_cell.angle_alpha   90.00
_cell.angle_beta   90.00
_cell.angle_gamma   90.00
#
_symmetry.space_group_name_H-M   'P 1'
#
loop_
_entity.id
_entity.type
_entity.pdbx_description
1 polymer ?
#
loop_
_entity_poly.entity_id
_entity_poly.type
_entity_poly.pdbx_seq_one_letter_code
_entity_poly.pdbx_strand_id
1 'polypeptide(L)'
;MMGIDYQSKRGYIGLDYHGRTITFKILPVGVHMGHLQWLLSHDDTAQKVKELKDEFRGKTVLLSVDDMDMCKGISFKIKVMKQLLEEQEVLKGKAVLVQIIDPARSQGKDIQDVENEIDSLARETNELNGEPGYHPIVLINWANSGIAKFCLGLRLGNRSEKIKSHVDKVSSLKP
;
A
#
# COMPACT_ATOMS: atom_id res chain seq x y z
N MET A 1 -17.85 32.08 10.61
CA MET A 1 -17.87 30.63 10.91
C MET A 1 -17.34 30.47 12.34
N MET A 2 -18.14 29.91 13.26
CA MET A 2 -17.90 29.66 14.71
C MET A 2 -17.67 30.83 15.69
N GLY A 3 -17.43 32.07 15.27
CA GLY A 3 -17.34 33.22 16.20
C GLY A 3 -16.11 33.21 17.12
N ILE A 4 -15.03 32.57 16.67
CA ILE A 4 -13.76 32.46 17.38
C ILE A 4 -12.74 33.34 16.69
N ASP A 5 -12.09 34.22 17.47
CA ASP A 5 -10.99 35.04 16.99
C ASP A 5 -9.77 34.14 16.72
N TYR A 6 -9.20 34.24 15.51
CA TYR A 6 -8.00 33.50 15.13
C TYR A 6 -6.97 34.41 14.48
N GLN A 7 -5.69 34.08 14.65
CA GLN A 7 -4.60 34.70 13.91
C GLN A 7 -3.79 33.62 13.18
N SER A 8 -3.55 33.80 11.89
CA SER A 8 -2.62 32.97 11.12
C SER A 8 -1.27 33.68 11.01
N LYS A 9 -0.20 33.10 11.56
CA LYS A 9 1.18 33.61 11.44
C LYS A 9 2.11 32.46 11.09
N ARG A 10 2.81 32.56 9.94
CA ARG A 10 3.85 31.60 9.49
C ARG A 10 3.40 30.12 9.48
N GLY A 11 2.14 29.85 9.12
CA GLY A 11 1.58 28.49 9.03
C GLY A 11 1.05 27.93 10.36
N TYR A 12 0.94 28.76 11.39
CA TYR A 12 0.30 28.43 12.65
C TYR A 12 -1.04 29.16 12.76
N ILE A 13 -2.06 28.47 13.22
CA ILE A 13 -3.37 29.05 13.56
C ILE A 13 -3.44 29.10 15.09
N GLY A 14 -3.47 30.29 15.66
CA GLY A 14 -3.71 30.51 17.08
C GLY A 14 -5.19 30.73 17.36
N LEU A 15 -5.69 30.11 18.43
CA LEU A 15 -7.08 30.18 18.88
C LEU A 15 -7.08 30.45 20.39
N ASP A 16 -7.70 31.55 20.80
CA ASP A 16 -7.88 31.86 22.22
C ASP A 16 -9.20 31.27 22.72
N TYR A 17 -9.12 30.37 23.71
CA TYR A 17 -10.26 29.67 24.27
C TYR A 17 -10.13 29.53 25.78
N HIS A 18 -11.08 30.13 26.52
CA HIS A 18 -11.09 30.19 27.99
C HIS A 18 -9.75 30.62 28.61
N GLY A 19 -9.12 31.66 28.05
CA GLY A 19 -7.85 32.19 28.54
C GLY A 19 -6.62 31.32 28.21
N ARG A 20 -6.78 30.32 27.33
CA ARG A 20 -5.67 29.51 26.81
C ARG A 20 -5.51 29.76 25.31
N THR A 21 -4.28 29.99 24.88
CA THR A 21 -3.95 30.05 23.46
C THR A 21 -3.62 28.64 22.96
N ILE A 22 -4.52 28.07 22.17
CA ILE A 22 -4.35 26.79 21.47
C ILE A 22 -3.73 27.09 20.10
N THR A 23 -2.62 26.42 19.76
CA THR A 23 -1.96 26.61 18.47
C THR A 23 -2.04 25.35 17.62
N PHE A 24 -2.58 25.48 16.42
CA PHE A 24 -2.61 24.43 15.40
C PHE A 24 -1.47 24.64 14.41
N LYS A 25 -0.83 23.54 14.02
CA LYS A 25 0.11 23.51 12.90
C LYS A 25 -0.24 22.34 12.01
N ILE A 26 -0.40 22.62 10.72
CA ILE A 26 -0.57 21.57 9.71
C ILE A 26 0.82 21.09 9.32
N LEU A 27 1.12 19.83 9.63
CA LEU A 27 2.39 19.17 9.34
C LEU A 27 2.11 17.96 8.45
N PRO A 28 2.22 18.08 7.11
CA PRO A 28 2.10 16.92 6.24
C PRO A 28 3.25 15.96 6.52
N VAL A 29 2.93 14.68 6.68
CA VAL A 29 3.93 13.62 6.85
C VAL A 29 4.40 13.18 5.47
N GLY A 30 5.72 13.17 5.26
CA GLY A 30 6.36 12.71 4.03
C GLY A 30 7.04 11.35 4.20
N VAL A 31 7.63 10.87 3.11
CA VAL A 31 8.46 9.64 3.07
C VAL A 31 9.92 9.97 2.84
N HIS A 32 10.83 9.16 3.39
CA HIS A 32 12.27 9.36 3.21
C HIS A 32 12.73 8.77 1.87
N MET A 33 12.84 9.61 0.83
CA MET A 33 13.20 9.17 -0.52
C MET A 33 14.53 8.42 -0.62
N GLY A 34 15.57 8.85 0.12
CA GLY A 34 16.87 8.15 0.12
C GLY A 34 16.80 6.71 0.64
N HIS A 35 15.93 6.42 1.61
CA HIS A 35 15.72 5.08 2.13
C HIS A 35 14.96 4.22 1.13
N LEU A 36 13.97 4.79 0.43
CA LEU A 36 13.26 4.10 -0.65
C LEU A 36 14.21 3.74 -1.80
N GLN A 37 15.05 4.67 -2.25
CA GLN A 37 16.03 4.39 -3.31
C GLN A 37 17.01 3.29 -2.91
N TRP A 38 17.49 3.33 -1.65
CA TRP A 38 18.33 2.28 -1.10
C TRP A 38 17.64 0.90 -1.09
N LEU A 39 16.35 0.83 -0.71
CA LEU A 39 15.61 -0.43 -0.74
C LEU A 39 15.43 -0.96 -2.18
N LEU A 40 15.16 -0.05 -3.12
CA LEU A 40 15.00 -0.36 -4.54
C LEU A 40 16.30 -0.83 -5.20
N SER A 41 17.47 -0.48 -4.66
CA SER A 41 18.77 -0.91 -5.20
C SER A 41 19.22 -2.29 -4.74
N HIS A 42 18.44 -3.02 -3.94
CA HIS A 42 18.79 -4.37 -3.52
C HIS A 42 18.58 -5.37 -4.67
N ASP A 43 19.52 -6.31 -4.81
CA ASP A 43 19.44 -7.37 -5.82
C ASP A 43 18.18 -8.22 -5.64
N ASP A 44 17.79 -8.51 -4.39
CA ASP A 44 16.55 -9.21 -4.04
C ASP A 44 15.31 -8.51 -4.64
N THR A 45 15.27 -7.18 -4.56
CA THR A 45 14.19 -6.36 -5.15
C THR A 45 14.22 -6.42 -6.67
N ALA A 46 15.40 -6.30 -7.28
CA ALA A 46 15.55 -6.37 -8.73
C ALA A 46 15.13 -7.74 -9.29
N GLN A 47 15.50 -8.83 -8.60
CA GLN A 47 15.10 -10.18 -8.96
C GLN A 47 13.58 -10.35 -8.88
N LYS A 48 12.95 -9.89 -7.79
CA LYS A 48 11.50 -9.99 -7.64
C LYS A 48 10.74 -9.19 -8.71
N VAL A 49 11.24 -8.00 -9.05
CA VAL A 49 10.68 -7.19 -10.14
C VAL A 49 10.79 -7.92 -11.48
N LYS A 50 11.89 -8.64 -11.74
CA LYS A 50 12.05 -9.44 -12.95
C LYS A 50 11.02 -10.57 -13.03
N GLU A 51 10.85 -11.32 -11.94
CA GLU A 51 9.84 -12.38 -11.84
C GLU A 51 8.43 -11.86 -12.13
N LEU A 52 8.05 -10.73 -11.54
CA LEU A 52 6.75 -10.10 -11.76
C LEU A 52 6.58 -9.60 -13.20
N LYS A 53 7.63 -9.05 -13.81
CA LYS A 53 7.60 -8.64 -15.23
C LYS A 53 7.41 -9.82 -16.17
N ASP A 54 7.98 -10.98 -15.83
CA ASP A 54 7.82 -12.21 -16.60
C ASP A 54 6.41 -12.80 -16.43
N GLU A 55 5.88 -12.79 -15.20
CA GLU A 55 4.52 -13.24 -14.87
C GLU A 55 3.43 -12.42 -15.61
N PHE A 56 3.56 -11.09 -15.61
CA PHE A 56 2.61 -10.18 -16.25
C PHE A 56 3.07 -9.73 -17.64
N ARG A 57 3.91 -10.51 -18.31
CA ARG A 57 4.44 -10.15 -19.63
C ARG A 57 3.32 -9.88 -20.63
N GLY A 58 3.45 -8.77 -21.36
CA GLY A 58 2.47 -8.34 -22.37
C GLY A 58 1.19 -7.74 -21.79
N LYS A 59 1.12 -7.57 -20.46
CA LYS A 59 -0.03 -6.98 -19.78
C LYS A 59 0.34 -5.63 -19.14
N THR A 60 -0.62 -4.71 -19.13
CA THR A 60 -0.60 -3.49 -18.34
C THR A 60 -1.09 -3.81 -16.94
N VAL A 61 -0.20 -3.66 -15.95
CA VAL A 61 -0.53 -3.93 -14.54
C VAL A 61 -0.91 -2.63 -13.86
N LEU A 62 -2.15 -2.57 -13.37
CA LEU A 62 -2.61 -1.58 -12.41
C LEU A 62 -2.36 -2.16 -11.02
N LEU A 63 -1.51 -1.52 -10.22
CA LEU A 63 -1.19 -1.95 -8.87
C LEU A 63 -1.86 -1.06 -7.84
N SER A 64 -2.48 -1.67 -6.84
CA SER A 64 -3.11 -0.98 -5.73
C SER A 64 -2.75 -1.69 -4.42
N VAL A 65 -2.44 -0.92 -3.37
CA VAL A 65 -2.03 -1.44 -2.06
C VAL A 65 -2.78 -0.63 -1.00
N ASP A 66 -3.70 -1.27 -0.29
CA ASP A 66 -4.54 -0.62 0.71
C ASP A 66 -4.76 -1.52 1.92
N ASP A 67 -5.01 -0.92 3.08
CA ASP A 67 -5.59 -1.64 4.22
C ASP A 67 -7.05 -2.00 3.91
N MET A 68 -7.55 -3.10 4.46
CA MET A 68 -8.97 -3.43 4.45
C MET A 68 -9.75 -2.39 5.29
N ASP A 69 -10.30 -1.38 4.62
CA ASP A 69 -10.97 -0.22 5.22
C ASP A 69 -11.97 0.39 4.21
N MET A 70 -13.17 0.73 4.70
CA MET A 70 -14.26 1.27 3.86
C MET A 70 -13.90 2.59 3.15
N CYS A 71 -12.99 3.38 3.71
CA CYS A 71 -12.62 4.70 3.19
C CYS A 71 -11.60 4.62 2.05
N LYS A 72 -11.03 3.44 1.79
CA LYS A 72 -10.02 3.23 0.72
C LYS A 72 -10.65 3.08 -0.65
N GLY A 73 -11.96 2.80 -0.71
CA GLY A 73 -12.70 2.68 -1.95
C GLY A 73 -12.25 1.51 -2.84
N ILE A 74 -11.80 0.41 -2.24
CA ILE A 74 -11.31 -0.78 -2.98
C ILE A 74 -12.42 -1.33 -3.91
N SER A 75 -13.65 -1.45 -3.40
CA SER A 75 -14.81 -1.87 -4.20
C SER A 75 -15.01 -1.00 -5.45
N PHE A 76 -14.78 0.31 -5.35
CA PHE A 76 -14.89 1.22 -6.50
C PHE A 76 -13.79 0.99 -7.53
N LYS A 77 -12.54 0.70 -7.10
CA LYS A 77 -11.45 0.36 -8.04
C LYS A 77 -11.81 -0.86 -8.88
N ILE A 78 -12.40 -1.89 -8.26
CA ILE A 78 -12.86 -3.10 -8.96
C ILE A 78 -14.02 -2.79 -9.92
N LYS A 79 -15.02 -2.02 -9.47
CA LYS A 79 -16.16 -1.61 -10.32
C LYS A 79 -15.71 -0.81 -11.54
N VAL A 80 -14.77 0.13 -11.37
CA VAL A 80 -14.20 0.90 -12.48
C VAL A 80 -13.40 0.00 -13.42
N MET A 81 -12.63 -0.96 -12.90
CA MET A 81 -11.92 -1.92 -13.74
C MET A 81 -12.90 -2.78 -14.55
N LYS A 82 -13.99 -3.25 -13.93
CA LYS A 82 -15.06 -3.97 -14.63
C LYS A 82 -15.64 -3.13 -15.77
N GLN A 83 -16.06 -1.90 -15.48
CA GLN A 83 -16.60 -0.98 -16.48
C GLN A 83 -15.60 -0.69 -17.61
N LEU A 84 -14.32 -0.48 -17.27
CA LEU A 84 -13.26 -0.26 -18.26
C LEU A 84 -13.14 -1.43 -19.24
N LEU A 85 -13.21 -2.67 -18.74
CA LEU A 85 -13.12 -3.86 -19.58
C LEU A 85 -14.37 -4.06 -20.45
N GLU A 86 -15.55 -3.71 -19.93
CA GLU A 86 -16.81 -3.75 -20.67
C GLU A 86 -16.87 -2.69 -21.78
N GLU A 87 -16.35 -1.48 -21.53
CA GLU A 87 -16.33 -0.40 -22.51
C GLU A 87 -15.19 -0.55 -23.53
N GLN A 88 -14.08 -1.19 -23.16
CA GLN A 88 -12.86 -1.27 -23.97
C GLN A 88 -12.41 -2.72 -24.16
N GLU A 89 -13.08 -3.44 -25.06
CA GLU A 89 -12.76 -4.84 -25.42
C GLU A 89 -11.27 -5.06 -25.76
N VAL A 90 -10.59 -4.05 -26.31
CA VAL A 90 -9.15 -4.13 -26.65
C VAL A 90 -8.23 -4.35 -25.45
N LEU A 91 -8.71 -4.04 -24.24
CA LEU A 91 -7.99 -4.20 -22.98
C LEU A 91 -8.20 -5.58 -22.34
N LYS A 92 -9.22 -6.34 -22.76
CA LYS A 92 -9.40 -7.71 -22.30
C LYS A 92 -8.19 -8.56 -22.72
N GLY A 93 -7.72 -9.39 -21.80
CA GLY A 93 -6.47 -10.15 -21.92
C GLY A 93 -5.18 -9.32 -21.72
N LYS A 94 -5.27 -7.98 -21.69
CA LYS A 94 -4.10 -7.09 -21.62
C LYS A 94 -4.02 -6.26 -20.35
N ALA A 95 -5.12 -5.96 -19.66
CA ALA A 95 -5.09 -5.14 -18.45
C ALA A 95 -5.38 -5.99 -17.20
N VAL A 96 -4.58 -5.86 -16.15
CA VAL A 96 -4.80 -6.58 -14.88
C VAL A 96 -4.72 -5.60 -13.72
N LEU A 97 -5.71 -5.64 -12.83
CA LEU A 97 -5.68 -4.99 -11.53
C LEU A 97 -5.16 -5.98 -10.49
N VAL A 98 -3.96 -5.72 -9.98
CA VAL A 98 -3.40 -6.40 -8.81
C VAL A 98 -3.71 -5.54 -7.58
N GLN A 99 -4.61 -6.01 -6.72
CA GLN A 99 -4.99 -5.34 -5.48
C GLN A 99 -4.39 -6.12 -4.30
N ILE A 100 -3.38 -5.53 -3.67
CA ILE A 100 -2.82 -5.99 -2.41
C ILE A 100 -3.65 -5.39 -1.27
N ILE A 101 -4.05 -6.25 -0.34
CA ILE A 101 -4.91 -5.89 0.79
C ILE A 101 -4.20 -6.25 2.08
N ASP A 102 -3.85 -5.24 2.86
CA ASP A 102 -3.39 -5.43 4.24
C ASP A 102 -4.58 -5.73 5.16
N PRO A 103 -4.42 -6.59 6.17
CA PRO A 103 -5.52 -6.94 7.07
C PRO A 103 -6.05 -5.71 7.80
N ALA A 104 -7.34 -5.71 8.09
CA ALA A 104 -7.99 -4.61 8.78
C ALA A 104 -7.36 -4.35 10.17
N ARG A 105 -7.28 -3.07 10.56
CA ARG A 105 -6.71 -2.65 11.85
C ARG A 105 -7.71 -2.74 13.00
N SER A 106 -8.99 -2.93 12.68
CA SER A 106 -10.09 -3.14 13.60
C SER A 106 -10.94 -4.30 13.10
N GLN A 107 -11.85 -4.78 13.94
CA GLN A 107 -12.84 -5.77 13.57
C GLN A 107 -14.23 -5.19 13.76
N GLY A 108 -15.17 -5.63 12.95
CA GLY A 108 -16.54 -5.18 13.00
C GLY A 108 -17.32 -5.65 11.79
N LYS A 109 -18.64 -5.51 11.86
CA LYS A 109 -19.54 -5.88 10.78
C LYS A 109 -19.23 -5.12 9.50
N ASP A 110 -18.97 -3.80 9.60
CA ASP A 110 -18.69 -2.96 8.43
C ASP A 110 -17.46 -3.45 7.64
N ILE A 111 -16.47 -4.02 8.32
CA ILE A 111 -15.26 -4.55 7.68
C ILE A 111 -15.56 -5.86 6.97
N GLN A 112 -16.33 -6.75 7.60
CA GLN A 112 -16.78 -7.99 6.97
C GLN A 112 -17.66 -7.72 5.75
N ASP A 113 -18.53 -6.71 5.83
CA ASP A 113 -19.39 -6.31 4.71
C ASP A 113 -18.54 -5.82 3.52
N VAL A 114 -17.49 -5.04 3.77
CA VAL A 114 -16.54 -4.60 2.75
C VAL A 114 -15.71 -5.76 2.18
N GLU A 115 -15.22 -6.67 3.03
CA GLU A 115 -14.51 -7.89 2.59
C GLU A 115 -15.38 -8.72 1.64
N ASN A 116 -16.61 -9.01 2.04
CA ASN A 116 -17.57 -9.76 1.24
C ASN A 116 -17.90 -9.06 -0.09
N GLU A 117 -18.06 -7.73 -0.07
CA GLU A 117 -18.30 -6.95 -1.29
C GLU A 117 -17.12 -7.06 -2.26
N ILE A 118 -15.89 -6.89 -1.77
CA ILE A 118 -14.66 -6.96 -2.57
C ILE A 118 -14.52 -8.35 -3.20
N ASP A 119 -14.65 -9.41 -2.40
CA ASP A 119 -14.52 -10.78 -2.88
C ASP A 119 -15.58 -11.12 -3.91
N SER A 120 -16.84 -10.72 -3.66
CA SER A 120 -17.94 -10.94 -4.61
C SER A 120 -17.70 -10.21 -5.93
N LEU A 121 -17.32 -8.93 -5.88
CA LEU A 121 -17.08 -8.11 -7.08
C LEU A 121 -15.88 -8.61 -7.88
N ALA A 122 -14.80 -9.01 -7.21
CA ALA A 122 -13.62 -9.56 -7.87
C ALA A 122 -13.96 -10.86 -8.59
N ARG A 123 -14.69 -11.76 -7.91
CA ARG A 123 -15.14 -13.02 -8.51
C ARG A 123 -16.05 -12.76 -9.72
N GLU A 124 -17.07 -11.95 -9.56
CA GLU A 124 -18.01 -11.60 -10.65
C GLU A 124 -17.28 -10.99 -11.85
N THR A 125 -16.36 -10.05 -11.60
CA THR A 125 -15.58 -9.41 -12.67
C THR A 125 -14.68 -10.40 -13.40
N ASN A 126 -14.05 -11.33 -12.67
CA ASN A 126 -13.22 -12.38 -13.24
C ASN A 126 -14.04 -13.42 -14.02
N GLU A 127 -15.25 -13.73 -13.58
CA GLU A 127 -16.16 -14.64 -14.31
C GLU A 127 -16.65 -14.01 -15.62
N LEU A 128 -16.95 -12.72 -15.62
CA LEU A 128 -17.48 -12.02 -16.80
C LEU A 128 -16.40 -11.64 -17.83
N ASN A 129 -15.20 -11.27 -17.37
CA ASN A 129 -14.15 -10.70 -18.21
C ASN A 129 -12.85 -11.52 -18.23
N GLY A 130 -12.80 -12.63 -17.51
CA GLY A 130 -11.65 -13.53 -17.48
C GLY A 130 -11.66 -14.55 -18.63
N GLU A 131 -10.49 -15.11 -18.89
CA GLU A 131 -10.26 -16.18 -19.86
C GLU A 131 -9.37 -17.25 -19.20
N PRO A 132 -9.27 -18.47 -19.74
CA PRO A 132 -8.34 -19.48 -19.21
C PRO A 132 -6.90 -18.94 -19.12
N GLY A 133 -6.37 -18.84 -17.90
CA GLY A 133 -5.03 -18.27 -17.64
C GLY A 133 -4.97 -16.74 -17.57
N TYR A 134 -6.12 -16.05 -17.60
CA TYR A 134 -6.22 -14.60 -17.45
C TYR A 134 -7.33 -14.22 -16.47
N HIS A 135 -6.93 -13.58 -15.37
CA HIS A 135 -7.84 -12.99 -14.40
C HIS A 135 -7.62 -11.48 -14.37
N PRO A 136 -8.62 -10.66 -14.75
CA PRO A 136 -8.50 -9.21 -14.73
C PRO A 136 -8.30 -8.64 -13.33
N ILE A 137 -8.79 -9.30 -12.28
CA ILE A 137 -8.64 -8.91 -10.87
C ILE A 137 -7.83 -9.98 -10.14
N VAL A 138 -6.68 -9.59 -9.59
CA VAL A 138 -5.83 -10.42 -8.73
C VAL A 138 -5.83 -9.83 -7.33
N LEU A 139 -6.54 -10.47 -6.41
CA LEU A 139 -6.53 -10.11 -5.00
C LEU A 139 -5.37 -10.82 -4.27
N ILE A 140 -4.52 -10.05 -3.60
CA ILE A 140 -3.44 -10.57 -2.77
C ILE A 140 -3.67 -10.12 -1.34
N ASN A 141 -4.04 -11.07 -0.47
CA ASN A 141 -4.09 -10.80 0.96
C ASN A 141 -2.66 -10.84 1.52
N TRP A 142 -2.21 -9.71 2.09
CA TRP A 142 -0.88 -9.53 2.62
C TRP A 142 -0.49 -10.63 3.61
N ALA A 143 -1.40 -11.02 4.51
CA ALA A 143 -1.15 -12.01 5.57
C ALA A 143 -0.74 -13.39 5.02
N ASN A 144 -1.20 -13.73 3.82
CA ASN A 144 -0.96 -15.03 3.18
C ASN A 144 0.05 -14.94 2.02
N SER A 145 0.62 -13.75 1.77
CA SER A 145 1.50 -13.51 0.63
C SER A 145 2.98 -13.75 0.95
N GLY A 146 3.74 -14.24 -0.04
CA GLY A 146 5.20 -14.26 0.02
C GLY A 146 5.82 -12.85 0.09
N ILE A 147 5.05 -11.81 -0.24
CA ILE A 147 5.45 -10.40 -0.19
C ILE A 147 5.65 -9.94 1.27
N ALA A 148 4.79 -10.37 2.20
CA ALA A 148 4.98 -10.10 3.61
C ALA A 148 6.29 -10.68 4.14
N LYS A 149 6.64 -11.90 3.74
CA LYS A 149 7.93 -12.54 4.07
C LYS A 149 9.11 -11.80 3.44
N PHE A 150 8.98 -11.37 2.18
CA PHE A 150 10.01 -10.60 1.47
C PHE A 150 10.30 -9.25 2.15
N CYS A 151 9.25 -8.46 2.43
CA CYS A 151 9.39 -7.17 3.10
C CYS A 151 9.87 -7.31 4.55
N LEU A 152 9.45 -8.36 5.27
CA LEU A 152 9.98 -8.67 6.60
C LEU A 152 11.45 -9.11 6.52
N GLY A 153 11.83 -9.85 5.48
CA GLY A 153 13.21 -10.23 5.17
C GLY A 153 14.11 -9.02 4.95
N LEU A 154 13.69 -8.04 4.15
CA LEU A 154 14.39 -6.76 3.97
C LEU A 154 14.48 -5.95 5.27
N ARG A 155 13.48 -6.07 6.16
CA ARG A 155 13.47 -5.42 7.48
C ARG A 155 14.38 -6.10 8.51
N LEU A 156 14.58 -7.42 8.39
CA LEU A 156 15.38 -8.24 9.32
C LEU A 156 16.83 -8.41 8.87
N GLY A 157 17.11 -8.47 7.56
CA GLY A 157 18.46 -8.62 6.98
C GLY A 157 19.44 -7.52 7.44
N ASN A 158 18.91 -6.37 7.84
CA ASN A 158 19.69 -5.23 8.33
C ASN A 158 19.99 -5.23 9.84
N ARG A 159 19.35 -6.07 10.67
CA ARG A 159 19.71 -6.14 12.09
C ARG A 159 20.97 -6.97 12.30
N SER A 160 21.15 -8.07 11.59
CA SER A 160 22.33 -8.93 11.72
C SER A 160 23.62 -8.21 11.30
N GLU A 161 23.62 -7.44 10.20
CA GLU A 161 24.80 -6.72 9.73
C GLU A 161 25.14 -5.48 10.55
N LYS A 162 24.13 -4.73 11.04
CA LYS A 162 24.37 -3.65 12.00
C LYS A 162 24.85 -4.17 13.35
N ILE A 163 24.36 -5.32 13.82
CA ILE A 163 24.84 -5.92 15.06
C ILE A 163 26.28 -6.45 14.89
N LYS A 164 26.61 -7.12 13.78
CA LYS A 164 27.99 -7.57 13.50
C LYS A 164 28.96 -6.40 13.43
N SER A 165 28.66 -5.35 12.66
CA SER A 165 29.53 -4.17 12.55
C SER A 165 29.67 -3.37 13.86
N HIS A 166 28.67 -3.41 14.75
CA HIS A 166 28.80 -2.83 16.10
C HIS A 166 29.62 -3.72 17.04
N VAL A 167 29.43 -5.03 16.99
CA VAL A 167 30.18 -6.00 17.81
C VAL A 167 31.65 -6.04 17.39
N ASP A 168 31.96 -5.95 16.09
CA ASP A 168 33.33 -5.92 15.56
C ASP A 168 34.06 -4.59 15.85
N LYS A 169 33.32 -3.48 15.94
CA LYS A 169 33.86 -2.18 16.41
C LYS A 169 34.12 -2.17 17.91
N VAL A 170 33.31 -2.85 18.71
CA VAL A 170 33.49 -2.90 20.17
C VAL A 170 34.58 -3.92 20.56
N SER A 171 34.76 -5.00 19.81
CA SER A 171 35.83 -5.98 20.04
C SER A 171 37.23 -5.50 19.62
N SER A 172 37.33 -4.52 18.72
CA SER A 172 38.58 -3.84 18.32
C SER A 172 38.97 -2.66 19.22
N LEU A 173 38.16 -2.34 20.23
CA LEU A 173 38.37 -1.25 21.19
C LEU A 173 38.69 -1.74 22.62
N LYS A 174 39.12 -2.99 22.80
CA LYS A 174 39.71 -3.41 24.08
C LYS A 174 41.19 -2.95 24.14
N PRO A 175 41.62 -2.39 25.28
CA PRO A 175 43.01 -1.96 25.49
C PRO A 175 43.99 -3.14 25.47
#